data_AF-A0AAJ6UC41-F1
#
_entry.id   AF-A0AAJ6UC41-F1
#
_cell.length_a   1.000
_cell.length_b   1.000
_cell.length_c   1.000
_cell.angle_alpha   90.00
_cell.angle_beta   90.00
_cell.angle_gamma   90.00
#
_symmetry.space_group_name_H-M   'P 1'
#
loop_
_entity.id
_entity.type
_entity.pdbx_description
1 polymer ?
#
loop_
_entity_poly.entity_id
_entity_poly.type
_entity_poly.pdbx_seq_one_letter_code
_entity_poly.pdbx_strand_id
1 'polypeptide(L)'
;MDFLDSVLSEETVQKVLSGGPINFDDFSAEEKKHFRRAVASGELSKLVESWDPWWLKSSARTIFLGKEGTRLAQPHTEEEASSSHDGAGHQPSEIPPVPDTSLPPVRKLVSREPSPFLSYHLADIMYSYCFTQRLYNGDRQSDAIGSETVVLSVSSVLGQARQPETVLEALSYCLERTCSPEYRHMGRLQLGLGLVDDVILVMSPGGHALICLLSDLQKMVQAGEKELKAEKTRKSKSEIRSKAETCREEGLCIMCWVHEQPGEAWSSLAAIVRAEKMDYRGGKNLPAAKK
;
A
#
# COMPACT_ATOMS: atom_id res chain seq x y z
N MET A 1 -10.17 -44.59 -23.19
CA MET A 1 -9.49 -43.84 -24.26
C MET A 1 -10.07 -42.45 -24.16
N ASP A 2 -9.60 -41.69 -23.18
CA ASP A 2 -10.13 -40.37 -22.88
C ASP A 2 -9.05 -39.40 -23.31
N PHE A 3 -9.27 -38.83 -24.50
CA PHE A 3 -8.50 -37.70 -24.98
C PHE A 3 -8.57 -36.63 -23.89
N LEU A 4 -7.41 -36.29 -23.32
CA LEU A 4 -7.22 -35.02 -22.65
C LEU A 4 -7.53 -33.97 -23.72
N ASP A 5 -8.77 -33.50 -23.77
CA ASP A 5 -9.11 -32.26 -24.47
C ASP A 5 -8.19 -31.21 -23.87
N SER A 6 -7.17 -30.85 -24.64
CA SER A 6 -6.18 -29.87 -24.22
C SER A 6 -6.95 -28.58 -23.92
N VAL A 7 -6.97 -28.19 -22.65
CA VAL A 7 -7.61 -26.95 -22.18
C VAL A 7 -7.01 -25.72 -22.89
N LEU A 8 -5.80 -25.89 -23.43
CA LEU A 8 -5.06 -24.88 -24.19
C LEU A 8 -4.96 -25.27 -25.68
N SER A 9 -5.02 -24.27 -26.54
CA SER A 9 -4.80 -24.39 -27.98
C SER A 9 -3.35 -24.77 -28.29
N GLU A 10 -3.12 -25.42 -29.43
CA GLU A 10 -1.77 -25.82 -29.86
C GLU A 10 -0.83 -24.60 -30.05
N GLU A 11 -1.38 -23.47 -30.52
CA GLU A 11 -0.66 -22.21 -30.65
C GLU A 11 -0.20 -21.68 -29.29
N THR A 12 -1.07 -21.70 -28.29
CA THR A 12 -0.72 -21.31 -26.92
C THR A 12 0.33 -22.25 -26.33
N VAL A 13 0.20 -23.56 -26.52
CA VAL A 13 1.19 -24.55 -26.06
C VAL A 13 2.56 -24.31 -26.69
N GLN A 14 2.64 -24.08 -27.99
CA GLN A 14 3.92 -23.76 -28.65
C GLN A 14 4.52 -22.44 -28.13
N LYS A 15 3.68 -21.45 -27.84
CA LYS A 15 4.14 -20.18 -27.26
C LYS A 15 4.72 -20.37 -25.86
N VAL A 16 4.08 -21.20 -25.01
CA VAL A 16 4.63 -21.61 -23.70
C VAL A 16 5.99 -22.30 -23.88
N LEU A 17 6.07 -23.28 -24.77
CA LEU A 17 7.28 -24.08 -24.97
C LEU A 17 8.45 -23.28 -25.56
N SER A 18 8.17 -22.24 -26.33
CA SER A 18 9.19 -21.33 -26.85
C SER A 18 9.72 -20.33 -25.82
N GLY A 19 9.15 -20.29 -24.61
CA GLY A 19 9.58 -19.41 -23.52
C GLY A 19 9.23 -17.93 -23.74
N GLY A 20 8.33 -17.64 -24.68
CA GLY A 20 7.86 -16.28 -24.95
C GLY A 20 6.88 -15.79 -23.86
N PRO A 21 6.74 -14.46 -23.68
CA PRO A 21 5.71 -13.91 -22.80
C PRO A 21 4.32 -14.23 -23.34
N ILE A 22 3.43 -14.67 -22.45
CA ILE A 22 2.02 -14.96 -22.75
C ILE A 22 1.16 -13.90 -22.09
N ASN A 23 0.33 -13.24 -22.88
CA ASN A 23 -0.64 -12.29 -22.40
C ASN A 23 -2.05 -12.90 -22.46
N PHE A 24 -2.96 -12.38 -21.64
CA PHE A 24 -4.36 -12.79 -21.66
C PHE A 24 -4.98 -12.65 -23.06
N ASP A 25 -4.52 -11.67 -23.85
CA ASP A 25 -5.01 -11.44 -25.21
C ASP A 25 -4.60 -12.52 -26.21
N ASP A 26 -3.54 -13.29 -25.93
CA ASP A 26 -3.06 -14.40 -26.77
C ASP A 26 -3.96 -15.63 -26.70
N PHE A 27 -4.87 -15.69 -25.74
CA PHE A 27 -5.81 -16.79 -25.57
C PHE A 27 -6.99 -16.70 -26.55
N SER A 28 -7.43 -17.85 -27.05
CA SER A 28 -8.69 -18.03 -27.77
C SER A 28 -9.89 -17.62 -26.90
N ALA A 29 -11.07 -17.47 -27.51
CA ALA A 29 -12.27 -17.09 -26.79
C ALA A 29 -12.67 -18.14 -25.72
N GLU A 30 -12.46 -19.41 -26.03
CA GLU A 30 -12.72 -20.56 -25.18
C GLU A 30 -11.78 -20.58 -23.97
N GLU A 31 -10.47 -20.38 -24.19
CA GLU A 31 -9.45 -20.29 -23.14
C GLU A 31 -9.70 -19.08 -22.23
N LYS A 32 -10.00 -17.91 -22.80
CA LYS A 32 -10.39 -16.71 -22.03
C LYS A 32 -11.59 -16.97 -21.15
N LYS A 33 -12.59 -17.69 -21.65
CA LYS A 33 -13.79 -18.07 -20.89
C LYS A 33 -13.45 -19.05 -19.78
N HIS A 34 -12.59 -20.04 -20.05
CA HIS A 34 -12.15 -21.00 -19.05
C HIS A 34 -11.35 -20.31 -17.94
N PHE A 35 -10.36 -19.47 -18.30
CA PHE A 35 -9.57 -18.69 -17.36
C PHE A 35 -10.45 -17.83 -16.45
N ARG A 36 -11.39 -17.05 -17.02
CA ARG A 36 -12.32 -16.23 -16.23
C ARG A 36 -13.17 -17.05 -15.28
N ARG A 37 -13.59 -18.26 -15.68
CA ARG A 37 -14.33 -19.18 -14.81
C ARG A 37 -13.46 -19.66 -13.65
N ALA A 38 -12.22 -20.05 -13.92
CA ALA A 38 -11.25 -20.52 -12.92
C ALA A 38 -10.87 -19.39 -11.93
N VAL A 39 -10.76 -18.14 -12.41
CA VAL A 39 -10.62 -16.96 -11.56
C VAL A 39 -11.85 -16.79 -10.67
N ALA A 40 -13.06 -16.82 -11.26
CA ALA A 40 -14.31 -16.61 -10.51
C ALA A 40 -14.61 -17.72 -9.49
N SER A 41 -14.21 -18.96 -9.77
CA SER A 41 -14.34 -20.09 -8.84
C SER A 41 -13.27 -20.09 -7.74
N GLY A 42 -12.23 -19.25 -7.87
CA GLY A 42 -11.08 -19.24 -6.98
C GLY A 42 -10.13 -20.42 -7.18
N GLU A 43 -10.28 -21.22 -8.25
CA GLU A 43 -9.43 -22.37 -8.54
C GLU A 43 -7.96 -21.96 -8.71
N LEU A 44 -7.72 -20.78 -9.27
CA LEU A 44 -6.37 -20.23 -9.48
C LEU A 44 -5.78 -19.60 -8.21
N SER A 45 -6.54 -19.43 -7.13
CA SER A 45 -6.05 -18.76 -5.90
C SER A 45 -4.84 -19.46 -5.28
N LYS A 46 -4.82 -20.80 -5.34
CA LYS A 46 -3.71 -21.64 -4.84
C LYS A 46 -2.39 -21.49 -5.63
N LEU A 47 -2.46 -20.91 -6.83
CA LEU A 47 -1.28 -20.66 -7.67
C LEU A 47 -0.66 -19.29 -7.40
N VAL A 48 -1.37 -18.42 -6.67
CA VAL A 48 -0.89 -17.10 -6.30
C VAL A 48 -0.27 -17.18 -4.91
N GLU A 49 1.03 -16.93 -4.84
CA GLU A 49 1.72 -16.82 -3.56
C GLU A 49 1.20 -15.61 -2.79
N SER A 50 0.87 -15.81 -1.51
CA SER A 50 0.42 -14.72 -0.65
C SER A 50 1.60 -13.84 -0.27
N TRP A 51 1.46 -12.54 -0.43
CA TRP A 51 2.46 -11.59 0.00
C TRP A 51 2.42 -11.40 1.51
N ASP A 52 3.58 -11.54 2.14
CA ASP A 52 3.76 -11.21 3.55
C ASP A 52 4.08 -9.73 3.71
N PRO A 53 3.25 -8.98 4.46
CA PRO A 53 3.51 -7.57 4.68
C PRO A 53 4.84 -7.32 5.37
N TRP A 54 5.61 -6.38 4.82
CA TRP A 54 6.95 -6.05 5.31
C TRP A 54 6.95 -5.66 6.78
N TRP A 55 5.87 -5.04 7.28
CA TRP A 55 5.74 -4.63 8.68
C TRP A 55 5.61 -5.80 9.67
N LEU A 56 5.37 -7.01 9.18
CA LEU A 56 5.36 -8.23 10.00
C LEU A 56 6.76 -8.89 10.09
N LYS A 57 7.68 -8.50 9.20
CA LYS A 57 9.01 -9.10 9.12
C LYS A 57 9.92 -8.60 10.23
N SER A 58 10.83 -9.44 10.69
CA SER A 58 11.88 -9.07 11.66
C SER A 58 12.76 -7.94 11.12
N SER A 59 12.99 -7.91 9.81
CA SER A 59 13.77 -6.90 9.11
C SER A 59 13.21 -5.48 9.32
N ALA A 60 11.89 -5.32 9.48
CA ALA A 60 11.28 -4.01 9.79
C ALA A 60 11.74 -3.42 11.13
N ARG A 61 12.14 -4.25 12.10
CA ARG A 61 12.65 -3.80 13.41
C ARG A 61 14.12 -3.35 13.37
N THR A 62 14.79 -3.57 12.25
CA THR A 62 16.21 -3.25 12.05
C THR A 62 16.42 -2.00 11.19
N ILE A 63 15.35 -1.24 10.93
CA ILE A 63 15.40 -0.01 10.15
C ILE A 63 15.97 1.12 11.03
N PHE A 64 17.14 1.61 10.64
CA PHE A 64 17.79 2.75 11.29
C PHE A 64 18.14 3.83 10.27
N LEU A 65 17.64 5.05 10.53
CA LEU A 65 17.98 6.23 9.76
C LEU A 65 19.02 7.06 10.53
N GLY A 66 19.86 7.76 9.79
CA GLY A 66 20.80 8.74 10.34
C GLY A 66 20.05 9.98 10.83
N LYS A 67 20.77 10.90 11.47
CA LYS A 67 20.22 12.15 12.00
C LYS A 67 19.53 13.04 10.95
N GLU A 68 19.85 12.82 9.68
CA GLU A 68 19.31 13.53 8.53
C GLU A 68 18.15 12.77 7.85
N GLY A 69 17.69 11.65 8.40
CA GLY A 69 16.63 10.82 7.81
C GLY A 69 17.07 9.94 6.64
N THR A 70 18.38 9.85 6.36
CA THR A 70 18.96 8.99 5.31
C THR A 70 19.35 7.61 5.85
N ARG A 71 19.38 6.57 5.00
CA ARG A 71 19.75 5.20 5.42
C ARG A 71 21.18 5.17 5.98
N LEU A 72 21.34 4.68 7.21
CA LEU A 72 22.65 4.24 7.69
C LEU A 72 22.99 2.96 6.93
N ALA A 73 24.16 2.91 6.28
CA ALA A 73 24.64 1.67 5.65
C ALA A 73 24.58 0.55 6.69
N GLN A 74 23.78 -0.48 6.42
CA GLN A 74 23.72 -1.64 7.30
C GLN A 74 25.11 -2.29 7.33
N PRO A 75 25.61 -2.75 8.49
CA PRO A 75 26.71 -3.68 8.51
C PRO A 75 26.27 -4.90 7.71
N HIS A 76 27.06 -5.29 6.71
CA HIS A 76 26.90 -6.58 6.08
C HIS A 76 27.06 -7.65 7.16
N THR A 77 25.97 -8.33 7.53
CA THR A 77 26.10 -9.62 8.20
C THR A 77 26.47 -10.61 7.11
N GLU A 78 27.76 -10.93 7.04
CA GLU A 78 28.30 -12.05 6.28
C GLU A 78 27.78 -13.35 6.91
N GLU A 79 26.63 -13.83 6.45
CA GLU A 79 26.06 -15.18 6.64
C GLU A 79 24.68 -15.08 5.99
N GLU A 80 24.49 -15.35 4.70
CA GLU A 80 24.47 -16.69 4.12
C GLU A 80 25.08 -16.70 2.71
N ALA A 81 26.32 -17.17 2.61
CA ALA A 81 26.90 -17.63 1.36
C ALA A 81 26.84 -19.15 1.33
N SER A 82 25.70 -19.72 0.91
CA SER A 82 25.68 -21.04 0.25
C SER A 82 24.28 -21.40 -0.28
N SER A 83 23.96 -20.90 -1.47
CA SER A 83 23.43 -21.75 -2.54
C SER A 83 23.44 -20.98 -3.85
N SER A 84 24.41 -21.31 -4.70
CA SER A 84 24.48 -20.96 -6.12
C SER A 84 23.25 -21.46 -6.86
N HIS A 85 22.57 -20.58 -7.61
CA HIS A 85 22.22 -20.81 -9.01
C HIS A 85 21.75 -19.51 -9.68
N ASP A 86 22.17 -19.36 -10.93
CA ASP A 86 22.00 -18.22 -11.83
C ASP A 86 20.56 -17.71 -11.98
N GLY A 87 20.43 -16.38 -12.02
CA GLY A 87 19.22 -15.68 -12.42
C GLY A 87 19.23 -14.26 -11.88
N ALA A 88 19.74 -13.31 -12.68
CA ALA A 88 19.66 -11.88 -12.39
C ALA A 88 18.19 -11.41 -12.44
N GLY A 89 17.44 -11.70 -11.39
CA GLY A 89 16.19 -11.05 -11.04
C GLY A 89 16.46 -10.19 -9.82
N HIS A 90 16.27 -8.88 -9.93
CA HIS A 90 16.22 -8.00 -8.77
C HIS A 90 15.13 -8.51 -7.82
N GLN A 91 15.49 -9.26 -6.79
CA GLN A 91 14.60 -9.48 -5.66
C GLN A 91 14.34 -8.11 -5.05
N PRO A 92 13.11 -7.56 -5.12
CA PRO A 92 12.82 -6.28 -4.52
C PRO A 92 13.11 -6.36 -3.03
N SER A 93 13.86 -5.38 -2.52
CA SER A 93 14.13 -5.24 -1.09
C SER A 93 12.83 -5.43 -0.31
N GLU A 94 12.82 -6.35 0.65
CA GLU A 94 11.62 -6.69 1.42
C GLU A 94 11.03 -5.51 2.18
N ILE A 95 11.89 -4.54 2.53
CA ILE A 95 11.51 -3.30 3.21
C ILE A 95 11.39 -2.18 2.17
N PRO A 96 10.36 -1.32 2.29
CA PRO A 96 10.24 -0.17 1.41
C PRO A 96 11.44 0.76 1.47
N PRO A 97 11.75 1.46 0.38
CA PRO A 97 12.94 2.30 0.30
C PRO A 97 12.84 3.49 1.25
N VAL A 98 13.99 3.91 1.76
CA VAL A 98 14.12 5.15 2.54
C VAL A 98 13.93 6.39 1.65
N PRO A 99 13.73 7.57 2.24
CA PRO A 99 13.78 8.84 1.52
C PRO A 99 15.13 9.04 0.84
N ASP A 100 15.11 9.55 -0.39
CA ASP A 100 16.31 9.84 -1.17
C ASP A 100 16.94 11.20 -0.75
N THR A 101 16.23 12.00 0.04
CA THR A 101 16.61 13.35 0.48
C THR A 101 16.61 13.45 2.01
N SER A 102 17.49 14.30 2.57
CA SER A 102 17.45 14.63 4.00
C SER A 102 16.09 15.23 4.39
N LEU A 103 15.62 14.90 5.59
CA LEU A 103 14.37 15.38 6.15
C LEU A 103 14.62 16.70 6.90
N PRO A 104 14.20 17.86 6.34
CA PRO A 104 14.34 19.13 7.03
C PRO A 104 13.37 19.22 8.23
N PRO A 105 13.61 20.15 9.17
CA PRO A 105 12.64 20.42 10.21
C PRO A 105 11.28 20.84 9.64
N VAL A 106 10.18 20.35 10.21
CA VAL A 106 8.81 20.56 9.67
C VAL A 106 8.46 22.05 9.56
N ARG A 107 8.94 22.87 10.51
CA ARG A 107 8.78 24.34 10.50
C ARG A 107 9.38 25.05 9.27
N LYS A 108 10.24 24.38 8.50
CA LYS A 108 10.77 24.93 7.23
C LYS A 108 9.84 24.67 6.05
N LEU A 109 8.90 23.72 6.18
CA LEU A 109 7.94 23.36 5.15
C LEU A 109 6.63 24.13 5.29
N VAL A 110 6.24 24.46 6.52
CA VAL A 110 4.99 25.17 6.82
C VAL A 110 5.24 26.61 7.26
N SER A 111 4.43 27.54 6.78
CA SER A 111 4.48 28.95 7.18
C SER A 111 3.81 29.23 8.52
N ARG A 112 3.01 28.28 9.00
CA ARG A 112 2.28 28.31 10.28
C ARG A 112 2.71 27.10 11.09
N GLU A 113 2.36 27.11 12.37
CA GLU A 113 2.61 25.96 13.25
C GLU A 113 1.94 24.69 12.67
N PRO A 114 2.61 23.53 12.70
CA PRO A 114 2.04 22.29 12.20
C PRO A 114 0.71 21.96 12.91
N SER A 115 -0.22 21.33 12.20
CA SER A 115 -1.50 20.92 12.78
C SER A 115 -1.26 20.06 14.03
N PRO A 116 -2.00 20.28 15.13
CA PRO A 116 -1.90 19.41 16.31
C PRO A 116 -2.45 17.99 16.03
N PHE A 117 -3.08 17.77 14.88
CA PHE A 117 -3.76 16.54 14.51
C PHE A 117 -2.97 15.65 13.54
N LEU A 118 -1.69 15.96 13.27
CA LEU A 118 -0.85 15.19 12.33
C LEU A 118 -0.74 13.69 12.68
N SER A 119 -0.85 13.32 13.97
CA SER A 119 -0.92 11.92 14.39
C SER A 119 -2.16 11.19 13.87
N TYR A 120 -3.29 11.89 13.75
CA TYR A 120 -4.55 11.31 13.25
C TYR A 120 -4.56 11.26 11.73
N HIS A 121 -3.95 12.25 11.08
CA HIS A 121 -3.71 12.21 9.64
C HIS A 121 -2.83 11.01 9.27
N LEU A 122 -1.77 10.77 10.06
CA LEU A 122 -0.90 9.62 9.88
C LEU A 122 -1.68 8.29 9.99
N ALA A 123 -2.67 8.17 10.87
CA ALA A 123 -3.51 6.97 10.98
C ALA A 123 -4.34 6.70 9.71
N ASP A 124 -4.96 7.74 9.13
CA ASP A 124 -5.67 7.67 7.83
C ASP A 124 -4.72 7.22 6.70
N ILE A 125 -3.50 7.79 6.65
CA ILE A 125 -2.50 7.47 5.65
C ILE A 125 -1.99 6.04 5.79
N MET A 126 -1.67 5.60 7.02
CA MET A 126 -1.22 4.23 7.28
C MET A 126 -2.29 3.21 6.88
N TYR A 127 -3.56 3.49 7.19
CA TYR A 127 -4.66 2.61 6.80
C TYR A 127 -4.75 2.50 5.27
N SER A 128 -4.74 3.64 4.59
CA SER A 128 -4.85 3.71 3.13
C SER A 128 -3.68 3.02 2.43
N TYR A 129 -2.47 3.18 2.95
CA TYR A 129 -1.27 2.47 2.49
C TYR A 129 -1.40 0.96 2.70
N CYS A 130 -1.73 0.50 3.91
CA CYS A 130 -1.86 -0.92 4.23
C CYS A 130 -2.93 -1.59 3.36
N PHE A 131 -4.06 -0.90 3.14
CA PHE A 131 -5.12 -1.38 2.26
C PHE A 131 -4.62 -1.55 0.83
N THR A 132 -3.94 -0.55 0.29
CA THR A 132 -3.42 -0.58 -1.09
C THR A 132 -2.41 -1.73 -1.24
N GLN A 133 -1.49 -1.89 -0.31
CA GLN A 133 -0.52 -2.99 -0.33
C GLN A 133 -1.20 -4.36 -0.32
N ARG A 134 -2.25 -4.55 0.51
CA ARG A 134 -3.01 -5.81 0.53
C ARG A 134 -3.82 -6.03 -0.74
N LEU A 135 -4.42 -4.98 -1.30
CA LEU A 135 -5.20 -5.07 -2.53
C LEU A 135 -4.36 -5.56 -3.71
N TYR A 136 -3.12 -5.09 -3.78
CA TYR A 136 -2.17 -5.45 -4.84
C TYR A 136 -1.25 -6.63 -4.49
N ASN A 137 -1.49 -7.33 -3.36
CA ASN A 137 -0.64 -8.43 -2.89
C ASN A 137 0.86 -8.05 -2.92
N GLY A 138 1.18 -6.84 -2.45
CA GLY A 138 2.54 -6.28 -2.45
C GLY A 138 3.04 -5.73 -3.79
N ASP A 139 2.44 -6.11 -4.93
CA ASP A 139 2.85 -5.66 -6.27
C ASP A 139 2.02 -4.48 -6.79
N ARG A 140 2.13 -3.36 -6.07
CA ARG A 140 1.50 -2.08 -6.46
C ARG A 140 2.09 -1.45 -7.74
N GLN A 141 3.21 -1.95 -8.26
CA GLN A 141 3.86 -1.39 -9.45
C GLN A 141 3.26 -1.94 -10.74
N SER A 142 2.61 -3.11 -10.68
CA SER A 142 1.87 -3.69 -11.81
C SER A 142 0.77 -2.78 -12.37
N ASP A 143 0.24 -1.87 -11.56
CA ASP A 143 -0.80 -0.90 -11.91
C ASP A 143 -0.59 0.38 -11.08
N ALA A 144 0.28 1.26 -11.56
CA ALA A 144 0.65 2.45 -10.80
C ALA A 144 -0.48 3.47 -10.72
N ILE A 145 -1.27 3.62 -11.79
CA ILE A 145 -2.45 4.49 -11.82
C ILE A 145 -3.53 3.98 -10.85
N GLY A 146 -3.81 2.68 -10.86
CA GLY A 146 -4.80 2.10 -9.96
C GLY A 146 -4.37 2.17 -8.50
N SER A 147 -3.10 1.88 -8.18
CA SER A 147 -2.61 1.98 -6.80
C SER A 147 -2.64 3.41 -6.26
N GLU A 148 -2.27 4.41 -7.07
CA GLU A 148 -2.47 5.83 -6.75
C GLU A 148 -3.95 6.14 -6.51
N THR A 149 -4.83 5.69 -7.40
CA THR A 149 -6.28 5.92 -7.32
C THR A 149 -6.86 5.34 -6.03
N VAL A 150 -6.43 4.14 -5.63
CA VAL A 150 -6.88 3.47 -4.41
C VAL A 150 -6.50 4.30 -3.19
N VAL A 151 -5.22 4.68 -3.05
CA VAL A 151 -4.73 5.53 -1.95
C VAL A 151 -5.56 6.81 -1.85
N LEU A 152 -5.70 7.55 -2.95
CA LEU A 152 -6.43 8.81 -2.97
C LEU A 152 -7.94 8.63 -2.75
N SER A 153 -8.50 7.46 -3.04
CA SER A 153 -9.93 7.22 -2.81
C SER A 153 -10.25 6.80 -1.37
N VAL A 154 -9.30 6.15 -0.68
CA VAL A 154 -9.47 5.64 0.69
C VAL A 154 -9.05 6.66 1.73
N SER A 155 -8.04 7.48 1.44
CA SER A 155 -7.54 8.51 2.34
C SER A 155 -8.37 9.78 2.25
N SER A 156 -8.92 10.23 3.39
CA SER A 156 -9.57 11.55 3.47
C SER A 156 -8.55 12.69 3.45
N VAL A 157 -7.38 12.45 4.04
CA VAL A 157 -6.29 13.43 4.14
C VAL A 157 -5.70 13.70 2.76
N LEU A 158 -5.32 12.64 2.03
CA LEU A 158 -4.65 12.78 0.74
C LEU A 158 -5.64 13.02 -0.41
N GLY A 159 -6.81 12.39 -0.36
CA GLY A 159 -7.79 12.42 -1.44
C GLY A 159 -8.75 13.61 -1.42
N GLN A 160 -9.07 14.10 -0.21
CA GLN A 160 -10.04 15.17 0.01
C GLN A 160 -9.47 16.37 0.77
N ALA A 161 -8.18 16.35 1.13
CA ALA A 161 -7.55 17.39 1.96
C ALA A 161 -8.31 17.65 3.27
N ARG A 162 -8.95 16.62 3.84
CA ARG A 162 -9.59 16.72 5.17
C ARG A 162 -8.53 16.74 6.27
N GLN A 163 -8.93 17.29 7.41
CA GLN A 163 -8.09 17.46 8.58
C GLN A 163 -8.77 16.76 9.77
N PRO A 164 -8.75 15.42 9.82
CA PRO A 164 -9.45 14.68 10.86
C PRO A 164 -8.90 15.04 12.24
N GLU A 165 -9.78 15.39 13.17
CA GLU A 165 -9.40 15.87 14.51
C GLU A 165 -9.38 14.74 15.54
N THR A 166 -9.74 13.52 15.12
CA THR A 166 -9.71 12.32 15.96
C THR A 166 -9.30 11.09 15.15
N VAL A 167 -8.78 10.06 15.85
CA VAL A 167 -8.53 8.74 15.25
C VAL A 167 -9.82 8.11 14.73
N LEU A 168 -10.93 8.30 15.45
CA LEU A 168 -12.24 7.81 15.03
C LEU A 168 -12.65 8.38 13.68
N GLU A 169 -12.51 9.69 13.47
CA GLU A 169 -12.85 10.35 12.20
C GLU A 169 -11.97 9.82 11.05
N ALA A 170 -10.66 9.77 11.28
CA ALA A 170 -9.67 9.26 10.32
C ALA A 170 -9.98 7.82 9.88
N LEU A 171 -10.18 6.92 10.84
CA LEU A 171 -10.42 5.49 10.55
C LEU A 171 -11.83 5.22 10.04
N SER A 172 -12.85 5.97 10.50
CA SER A 172 -14.24 5.76 10.04
C SER A 172 -14.36 6.05 8.55
N TYR A 173 -13.75 7.14 8.07
CA TYR A 173 -13.75 7.43 6.65
C TYR A 173 -13.07 6.31 5.85
N CYS A 174 -11.87 5.90 6.26
CA CYS A 174 -11.14 4.82 5.59
C CYS A 174 -11.91 3.49 5.58
N LEU A 175 -12.56 3.16 6.71
CA LEU A 175 -13.38 1.96 6.86
C LEU A 175 -14.62 2.01 5.98
N GLU A 176 -15.31 3.14 5.90
CA GLU A 176 -16.43 3.37 4.98
C GLU A 176 -16.01 3.15 3.53
N ARG A 177 -14.87 3.73 3.12
CA ARG A 177 -14.34 3.59 1.76
C ARG A 177 -13.96 2.15 1.44
N THR A 178 -13.32 1.43 2.36
CA THR A 178 -12.93 0.02 2.12
C THR A 178 -14.08 -0.98 2.24
N CYS A 179 -15.18 -0.60 2.90
CA CYS A 179 -16.41 -1.39 2.96
C CYS A 179 -17.42 -1.06 1.85
N SER A 180 -17.09 -0.12 0.96
CA SER A 180 -17.97 0.34 -0.10
C SER A 180 -18.16 -0.73 -1.19
N PRO A 181 -19.17 -0.59 -2.07
CA PRO A 181 -19.43 -1.54 -3.15
C PRO A 181 -18.22 -1.80 -4.06
N GLU A 182 -17.35 -0.81 -4.23
CA GLU A 182 -16.11 -0.88 -5.01
C GLU A 182 -15.17 -2.00 -4.53
N TYR A 183 -15.11 -2.25 -3.22
CA TYR A 183 -14.21 -3.24 -2.61
C TYR A 183 -14.95 -4.39 -1.93
N ARG A 184 -16.23 -4.60 -2.27
CA ARG A 184 -17.09 -5.63 -1.66
C ARG A 184 -16.49 -7.05 -1.68
N HIS A 185 -15.64 -7.33 -2.66
CA HIS A 185 -15.03 -8.65 -2.87
C HIS A 185 -13.82 -8.91 -1.95
N MET A 186 -13.29 -7.88 -1.29
CA MET A 186 -12.08 -7.94 -0.49
C MET A 186 -12.29 -8.36 0.97
N GLY A 187 -13.52 -8.73 1.36
CA GLY A 187 -13.81 -9.18 2.74
C GLY A 187 -14.51 -8.14 3.64
N ARG A 188 -14.88 -6.98 3.09
CA ARG A 188 -15.73 -5.95 3.73
C ARG A 188 -15.21 -5.58 5.13
N LEU A 189 -16.08 -5.61 6.14
CA LEU A 189 -15.76 -5.21 7.52
C LEU A 189 -14.66 -6.06 8.17
N GLN A 190 -14.55 -7.35 7.83
CA GLN A 190 -13.50 -8.19 8.41
C GLN A 190 -12.11 -7.73 7.95
N LEU A 191 -11.94 -7.48 6.66
CA LEU A 191 -10.71 -6.88 6.14
C LEU A 191 -10.51 -5.49 6.74
N GLY A 192 -11.55 -4.66 6.76
CA GLY A 192 -11.50 -3.31 7.31
C GLY A 192 -10.95 -3.25 8.75
N LEU A 193 -11.46 -4.13 9.62
CA LEU A 193 -10.97 -4.23 11.01
C LEU A 193 -9.58 -4.87 11.10
N GLY A 194 -9.21 -5.74 10.17
CA GLY A 194 -7.85 -6.27 10.04
C GLY A 194 -6.83 -5.20 9.62
N LEU A 195 -7.24 -4.24 8.80
CA LEU A 195 -6.39 -3.10 8.44
C LEU A 195 -6.12 -2.17 9.64
N VAL A 196 -7.06 -2.08 10.58
CA VAL A 196 -6.80 -1.40 11.86
C VAL A 196 -5.72 -2.13 12.66
N ASP A 197 -5.64 -3.47 12.58
CA ASP A 197 -4.51 -4.21 13.15
C ASP A 197 -3.20 -3.89 12.42
N ASP A 198 -3.22 -3.79 11.08
CA ASP A 198 -2.03 -3.40 10.32
C ASP A 198 -1.52 -2.00 10.70
N VAL A 199 -2.43 -1.04 10.90
CA VAL A 199 -2.09 0.29 11.41
C VAL A 199 -1.38 0.22 12.76
N ILE A 200 -1.80 -0.67 13.66
CA ILE A 200 -1.11 -0.90 14.94
C ILE A 200 0.24 -1.57 14.72
N LEU A 201 0.31 -2.55 13.83
CA LEU A 201 1.52 -3.35 13.60
C LEU A 201 2.61 -2.55 12.90
N VAL A 202 2.27 -1.66 11.96
CA VAL A 202 3.23 -0.82 11.24
C VAL A 202 3.86 0.27 12.10
N MET A 203 3.20 0.67 13.20
CA MET A 203 3.80 1.54 14.22
C MET A 203 4.82 0.82 15.11
N SER A 204 4.72 -0.51 15.24
CA SER A 204 5.52 -1.28 16.19
C SER A 204 7.04 -1.27 15.96
N PRO A 205 7.56 -1.16 14.72
CA PRO A 205 8.99 -1.00 14.49
C PRO A 205 9.49 0.43 14.73
N GLY A 206 8.60 1.41 14.85
CA GLY A 206 8.91 2.79 15.22
C GLY A 206 9.03 3.78 14.04
N GLY A 207 9.45 5.00 14.34
CA GLY A 207 9.39 6.15 13.42
C GLY A 207 10.16 5.95 12.11
N HIS A 208 11.28 5.23 12.11
CA HIS A 208 12.03 4.96 10.89
C HIS A 208 11.25 4.09 9.89
N ALA A 209 10.47 3.13 10.38
CA ALA A 209 9.59 2.32 9.53
C ALA A 209 8.45 3.16 8.95
N LEU A 210 7.90 4.08 9.74
CA LEU A 210 6.88 5.03 9.29
C LEU A 210 7.42 5.97 8.21
N ILE A 211 8.67 6.41 8.33
CA ILE A 211 9.35 7.20 7.28
C ILE A 211 9.50 6.38 5.99
N CYS A 212 9.87 5.09 6.07
CA CYS A 212 9.95 4.22 4.90
C CYS A 212 8.58 4.03 4.23
N LEU A 213 7.52 3.85 5.03
CA LEU A 213 6.14 3.79 4.54
C LEU A 213 5.76 5.06 3.78
N LEU A 214 6.03 6.23 4.36
CA LEU A 214 5.69 7.52 3.75
C LEU A 214 6.50 7.78 2.47
N SER A 215 7.78 7.38 2.45
CA SER A 215 8.60 7.46 1.24
C SER A 215 8.08 6.54 0.13
N ASP A 216 7.67 5.32 0.48
CA ASP A 216 7.12 4.37 -0.48
C ASP A 216 5.76 4.82 -1.03
N LEU A 217 4.92 5.39 -0.18
CA LEU A 217 3.66 6.03 -0.58
C LEU A 217 3.90 7.18 -1.58
N GLN A 218 4.89 8.03 -1.34
CA GLN A 218 5.25 9.10 -2.28
C GLN A 218 5.73 8.51 -3.62
N LYS A 219 6.53 7.44 -3.59
CA LYS A 219 7.00 6.74 -4.80
C LYS A 219 5.84 6.08 -5.57
N MET A 220 4.84 5.55 -4.87
CA MET A 220 3.61 5.00 -5.45
C MET A 220 2.83 6.08 -6.21
N VAL A 221 2.56 7.22 -5.57
CA VAL A 221 1.83 8.35 -6.19
C VAL A 221 2.61 8.95 -7.37
N GLN A 222 3.93 9.08 -7.24
CA GLN A 222 4.77 9.54 -8.34
C GLN A 222 4.77 8.59 -9.55
N ALA A 223 4.67 7.27 -9.32
CA ALA A 223 4.61 6.30 -10.40
C ALA A 223 3.29 6.43 -11.18
N GLY A 224 2.15 6.52 -10.49
CA GLY A 224 0.85 6.76 -11.11
C GLY A 224 0.80 8.05 -11.92
N GLU A 225 1.36 9.15 -11.38
CA GLU A 225 1.45 10.41 -12.14
C GLU A 225 2.29 10.28 -13.42
N LYS A 226 3.42 9.55 -13.37
CA LYS A 226 4.30 9.37 -14.52
C LYS A 226 3.60 8.58 -15.63
N GLU A 227 2.88 7.53 -15.26
CA GLU A 227 2.11 6.70 -16.18
C GLU A 227 0.94 7.50 -16.79
N LEU A 228 0.18 8.24 -15.97
CA LEU A 228 -0.90 9.11 -16.43
C LEU A 228 -0.41 10.22 -17.37
N LYS A 229 0.81 10.73 -17.17
CA LYS A 229 1.43 11.72 -18.07
C LYS A 229 1.72 11.11 -19.44
N ALA A 230 2.09 9.83 -19.51
CA ALA A 230 2.33 9.11 -20.76
C ALA A 230 1.03 8.86 -21.56
N GLU A 231 -0.12 8.73 -20.88
CA GLU A 231 -1.42 8.60 -21.55
C GLU A 231 -1.87 9.90 -22.26
N LYS A 232 -2.57 9.84 -23.39
CA LYS A 232 -2.87 11.04 -24.22
C LYS A 232 -4.10 11.85 -23.78
N THR A 233 -4.80 11.47 -22.72
CA THR A 233 -6.16 11.98 -22.41
C THR A 233 -6.13 13.24 -21.53
N ARG A 234 -6.54 14.42 -22.04
CA ARG A 234 -6.26 15.72 -21.40
C ARG A 234 -7.16 16.14 -20.22
N LYS A 235 -8.43 15.69 -20.16
CA LYS A 235 -9.45 16.30 -19.27
C LYS A 235 -9.44 15.74 -17.83
N SER A 236 -9.09 14.47 -17.65
CA SER A 236 -8.98 13.82 -16.33
C SER A 236 -7.68 14.15 -15.58
N LYS A 237 -6.72 14.80 -16.24
CA LYS A 237 -5.36 15.01 -15.71
C LYS A 237 -5.26 16.11 -14.66
N SER A 238 -6.13 17.12 -14.72
CA SER A 238 -6.01 18.32 -13.85
C SER A 238 -6.34 18.02 -12.39
N GLU A 239 -7.50 17.42 -12.13
CA GLU A 239 -7.96 17.11 -10.77
C GLU A 239 -7.11 16.01 -10.11
N ILE A 240 -6.71 15.00 -10.89
CA ILE A 240 -5.82 13.94 -10.38
C ILE A 240 -4.46 14.53 -10.02
N ARG A 241 -3.90 15.40 -10.87
CA ARG A 241 -2.63 16.07 -10.60
C ARG A 241 -2.66 16.95 -9.36
N SER A 242 -3.73 17.73 -9.15
CA SER A 242 -3.82 18.56 -7.95
C SER A 242 -3.90 17.72 -6.68
N LYS A 243 -4.62 16.59 -6.71
CA LYS A 243 -4.68 15.65 -5.58
C LYS A 243 -3.34 14.96 -5.31
N ALA A 244 -2.64 14.55 -6.37
CA ALA A 244 -1.31 13.95 -6.27
C ALA A 244 -0.26 14.93 -5.72
N GLU A 245 -0.39 16.23 -6.06
CA GLU A 245 0.44 17.30 -5.50
C GLU A 245 0.17 17.51 -4.01
N THR A 246 -1.09 17.67 -3.61
CA THR A 246 -1.48 17.72 -2.19
C THR A 246 -0.99 16.50 -1.42
N CYS A 247 -1.13 15.30 -2.00
CA CYS A 247 -0.65 14.06 -1.39
C CYS A 247 0.87 14.09 -1.14
N ARG A 248 1.66 14.62 -2.07
CA ARG A 248 3.11 14.76 -1.88
C ARG A 248 3.45 15.78 -0.79
N GLU A 249 2.77 16.92 -0.77
CA GLU A 249 3.00 17.98 0.22
C GLU A 249 2.63 17.51 1.63
N GLU A 250 1.44 16.94 1.81
CA GLU A 250 0.97 16.36 3.08
C GLU A 250 1.86 15.19 3.53
N GLY A 251 2.21 14.29 2.60
CA GLY A 251 3.11 13.18 2.88
C GLY A 251 4.49 13.64 3.32
N LEU A 252 5.06 14.68 2.70
CA LEU A 252 6.36 15.24 3.08
C LEU A 252 6.30 15.94 4.44
N CYS A 253 5.23 16.72 4.68
CA CYS A 253 5.00 17.39 5.96
C CYS A 253 4.93 16.38 7.12
N ILE A 254 4.11 15.34 6.96
CA ILE A 254 3.94 14.29 7.96
C ILE A 254 5.23 13.48 8.13
N MET A 255 5.96 13.18 7.05
CA MET A 255 7.24 12.47 7.14
C MET A 255 8.29 13.25 7.93
N CYS A 256 8.39 14.56 7.72
CA CYS A 256 9.29 15.42 8.51
C CYS A 256 8.82 15.54 9.96
N TRP A 257 7.51 15.64 10.20
CA TRP A 257 6.95 15.64 11.54
C TRP A 257 7.24 14.33 12.30
N VAL A 258 7.09 13.17 11.64
CA VAL A 258 7.41 11.84 12.20
C VAL A 258 8.87 11.76 12.62
N HIS A 259 9.78 12.29 11.81
CA HIS A 259 11.21 12.32 12.10
C HIS A 259 11.56 13.13 13.36
N GLU A 260 10.74 14.12 13.72
CA GLU A 260 10.92 14.94 14.93
C GLU A 260 10.27 14.34 16.18
N GLN A 261 9.44 13.30 16.07
CA GLN A 261 8.70 12.74 17.21
C GLN A 261 9.55 11.77 18.05
N PRO A 262 9.32 11.72 19.37
CA PRO A 262 9.93 10.72 20.24
C PRO A 262 9.39 9.31 19.95
N GLY A 263 10.18 8.27 20.25
CA GLY A 263 9.81 6.89 19.95
C GLY A 263 8.52 6.42 20.66
N GLU A 264 8.22 6.98 21.83
CA GLU A 264 7.04 6.68 22.63
C GLU A 264 5.73 7.17 21.99
N ALA A 265 5.80 8.12 21.06
CA ALA A 265 4.64 8.66 20.35
C ALA A 265 3.85 7.56 19.64
N TRP A 266 4.55 6.58 19.07
CA TRP A 266 3.94 5.49 18.30
C TRP A 266 3.21 4.49 19.20
N SER A 267 3.74 4.22 20.40
CA SER A 267 3.06 3.38 21.39
C SER A 267 1.78 4.04 21.89
N SER A 268 1.81 5.37 22.10
CA SER A 268 0.65 6.16 22.49
C SER A 268 -0.44 6.17 21.42
N LEU A 269 -0.07 6.45 20.16
CA LEU A 269 -1.02 6.44 19.05
C LEU A 269 -1.61 5.04 18.81
N ALA A 270 -0.79 3.99 18.89
CA ALA A 270 -1.27 2.60 18.78
C ALA A 270 -2.26 2.23 19.89
N ALA A 271 -2.11 2.78 21.10
CA ALA A 271 -3.07 2.58 22.19
C ALA A 271 -4.43 3.22 21.87
N ILE A 272 -4.43 4.44 21.32
CA ILE A 272 -5.65 5.15 20.90
C ILE A 272 -6.36 4.37 19.78
N VAL A 273 -5.63 3.97 18.73
CA VAL A 273 -6.17 3.17 17.61
C VAL A 273 -6.78 1.85 18.10
N ARG A 274 -6.13 1.17 19.06
CA ARG A 274 -6.64 -0.06 19.65
C ARG A 274 -7.93 0.15 20.44
N ALA A 275 -8.06 1.27 21.16
CA ALA A 275 -9.28 1.62 21.87
C ALA A 275 -10.45 1.81 20.90
N GLU A 276 -10.26 2.59 19.83
CA GLU A 276 -11.29 2.83 18.81
C GLU A 276 -11.74 1.52 18.14
N LYS A 277 -10.79 0.61 17.86
CA LYS A 277 -11.10 -0.72 17.32
C LYS A 277 -12.08 -1.51 18.20
N MET A 278 -11.92 -1.43 19.52
CA MET A 278 -12.79 -2.15 20.46
C MET A 278 -14.22 -1.58 20.43
N ASP A 279 -14.38 -0.29 20.22
CA ASP A 279 -15.70 0.33 20.08
C ASP A 279 -16.40 -0.02 18.76
N TYR A 280 -15.65 -0.24 17.66
CA TYR A 280 -16.23 -0.85 16.44
C TYR A 280 -16.73 -2.27 16.69
N ARG A 281 -15.97 -3.10 17.41
CA ARG A 281 -16.41 -4.48 17.77
C ARG A 281 -17.61 -4.48 18.71
N GLY A 282 -17.70 -3.47 19.59
CA GLY A 282 -18.84 -3.25 20.47
C GLY A 282 -20.07 -2.65 19.78
N GLY A 283 -20.00 -2.37 18.48
CA GLY A 283 -21.10 -1.81 17.69
C GLY A 283 -21.40 -0.33 17.94
N LYS A 284 -20.59 0.36 18.75
CA LYS A 284 -20.83 1.76 19.12
C LYS A 284 -20.52 2.74 18.00
N ASN A 285 -19.56 2.39 17.14
CA ASN A 285 -19.00 3.28 16.12
C ASN A 285 -19.12 2.72 14.69
N LEU A 286 -19.98 1.72 14.44
CA LEU A 286 -20.10 1.16 13.08
C LEU A 286 -20.62 2.24 12.10
N PRO A 287 -19.97 2.42 10.93
CA PRO A 287 -20.46 3.36 9.94
C PRO A 287 -21.86 2.97 9.49
N ALA A 288 -22.76 3.97 9.41
CA ALA A 288 -24.13 3.75 8.97
C ALA A 288 -24.12 3.18 7.54
N ALA A 289 -24.70 1.99 7.36
CA ALA A 289 -24.87 1.42 6.04
C ALA A 289 -25.82 2.33 5.24
N LYS A 290 -25.26 3.24 4.43
CA LYS A 290 -26.04 3.96 3.44
C LYS A 290 -26.51 2.94 2.41
N LYS A 291 -27.82 2.66 2.45
CA LYS A 291 -28.54 1.83 1.48
C LYS A 291 -28.47 2.45 0.09
#